data_AF-A0A2P2K639-F1
#
_entry.id   AF-A0A2P2K639-F1
#
_cell.length_a   1.000
_cell.length_b   1.000
_cell.length_c   1.000
_cell.angle_alpha   90.00
_cell.angle_beta   90.00
_cell.angle_gamma   90.00
#
_symmetry.space_group_name_H-M   'P 1'
#
loop_
_entity.id
_entity.type
_entity.pdbx_description
1 polymer ?
#
loop_
_entity_poly.entity_id
_entity_poly.type
_entity_poly.pdbx_seq_one_letter_code
_entity_poly.pdbx_strand_id
1 'polypeptide(L)'
;MEYQLPRLTKMWTHLERQAGGKVKGMGEKQIEVDKRILRTQIGVLKKELETVRKHRKQYRNRRTSVPVPVVSLVGYTNAGKSTLLNQVTGANVLAEDQLFATLDPTTRRVQMRNGGEFLLTDTVGFIQKLPTTLVAAFRATLEEISESSLLVHVVDISHPLAELQIDAVDKVLSELDVQSIPKLMVWNKVDKVCDPQKLKLEPARRQDVVCISALTGNGVEEFSNAVWEKLRDSMVWVEASIPFNKGDLLSTIHQVGVVERTEYTENGTLVRAHVPLRFARLLTPMRQLCKL
;
A
#
# COMPACT_ATOMS: atom_id res chain seq x y z
N MET A 1 8.93 21.23 -10.52
CA MET A 1 10.05 22.04 -11.04
C MET A 1 10.59 21.55 -12.38
N GLU A 2 10.83 20.26 -12.60
CA GLU A 2 11.27 19.73 -13.91
C GLU A 2 10.30 20.04 -15.07
N TYR A 3 9.00 20.12 -14.79
CA TYR A 3 7.97 20.48 -15.77
C TYR A 3 7.96 21.98 -16.17
N GLN A 4 8.47 22.87 -15.32
CA GLN A 4 8.49 24.32 -15.57
C GLN A 4 9.75 24.76 -16.34
N LEU A 5 10.85 24.00 -16.22
CA LEU A 5 12.16 24.29 -16.83
C LEU A 5 12.08 24.53 -18.36
N PRO A 6 11.38 23.69 -19.17
CA PRO A 6 11.34 23.87 -20.62
C PRO A 6 10.38 24.98 -21.07
N ARG A 7 9.41 25.35 -20.22
CA ARG A 7 8.36 26.33 -20.53
C ARG A 7 8.81 27.76 -20.23
N LEU A 8 9.61 27.95 -19.19
CA LEU A 8 10.30 29.21 -18.94
C LEU A 8 11.15 29.60 -20.14
N THR A 9 11.80 28.66 -20.83
CA THR A 9 12.63 28.97 -22.00
C THR A 9 11.82 29.53 -23.19
N LYS A 10 10.54 29.16 -23.32
CA LYS A 10 9.65 29.63 -24.42
C LYS A 10 8.92 30.94 -24.14
N MET A 11 8.79 31.33 -22.88
CA MET A 11 8.08 32.57 -22.49
C MET A 11 8.95 33.82 -22.69
N TRP A 12 10.26 33.65 -22.79
CA TRP A 12 11.24 34.74 -22.79
C TRP A 12 11.66 35.21 -24.19
N THR A 13 11.43 34.40 -25.23
CA THR A 13 11.52 34.85 -26.64
C THR A 13 10.51 35.98 -26.94
N HIS A 14 9.42 36.08 -26.16
CA HIS A 14 8.46 37.18 -26.25
C HIS A 14 8.93 38.47 -25.56
N LEU A 15 9.67 38.37 -24.44
CA LEU A 15 10.18 39.52 -23.68
C LEU A 15 11.34 40.22 -24.41
N GLU A 16 12.19 39.47 -25.13
CA GLU A 16 13.26 40.04 -25.99
C GLU A 16 12.70 40.89 -27.14
N ARG A 17 11.47 40.62 -27.61
CA ARG A 17 10.84 41.38 -28.70
C ARG A 17 10.15 42.65 -28.22
N GLN A 18 9.72 42.73 -26.96
CA GLN A 18 8.98 43.88 -26.42
C GLN A 18 9.93 44.98 -25.88
N ALA A 19 11.15 44.61 -25.48
CA ALA A 19 12.20 45.54 -25.04
C ALA A 19 13.15 45.86 -26.21
N GLY A 20 12.74 46.78 -27.08
CA GLY A 20 13.41 47.14 -28.34
C GLY A 20 14.94 47.03 -28.36
N GLY A 21 15.43 45.91 -28.92
CA GLY A 21 16.67 45.77 -29.71
C GLY A 21 18.03 46.11 -29.09
N LYS A 22 18.12 46.68 -27.88
CA LYS A 22 19.38 47.24 -27.33
C LYS A 22 19.96 46.51 -26.12
N VAL A 23 19.54 45.27 -25.86
CA VAL A 23 20.07 44.48 -24.73
C VAL A 23 20.53 43.09 -25.18
N LYS A 24 21.42 43.05 -26.18
CA LYS A 24 22.06 41.80 -26.60
C LYS A 24 23.07 41.39 -25.51
N GLY A 25 22.64 40.51 -24.60
CA GLY A 25 23.49 39.89 -23.58
C GLY A 25 23.00 39.91 -22.13
N MET A 26 22.00 40.73 -21.74
CA MET A 26 21.39 40.59 -20.39
C MET A 26 20.42 39.42 -20.32
N GLY A 27 19.64 39.17 -21.38
CA GLY A 27 18.70 38.04 -21.42
C GLY A 27 19.40 36.68 -21.26
N GLU A 28 20.50 36.46 -21.99
CA GLU A 28 21.30 35.24 -21.88
C GLU A 28 21.93 35.06 -20.49
N LYS A 29 22.48 36.13 -19.90
CA LYS A 29 23.03 36.10 -18.53
C LYS A 29 21.96 35.82 -17.48
N GLN A 30 20.77 36.39 -17.64
CA GLN A 30 19.66 36.19 -16.70
C GLN A 30 19.09 34.77 -16.80
N ILE A 31 19.00 34.21 -18.02
CA ILE A 31 18.64 32.80 -18.25
C ILE A 31 19.66 31.85 -17.61
N GLU A 32 20.95 32.17 -17.70
CA GLU A 32 22.01 31.36 -17.11
C GLU A 32 21.98 31.39 -15.57
N VAL A 33 21.75 32.57 -14.99
CA VAL A 33 21.57 32.76 -13.55
C VAL A 33 20.34 31.99 -13.05
N ASP A 34 19.20 32.10 -13.72
CA ASP A 34 17.97 31.39 -13.33
C ASP A 34 18.10 29.86 -13.48
N LYS A 35 18.77 29.40 -14.54
CA LYS A 35 19.11 27.97 -14.68
C LYS A 35 20.01 27.49 -13.55
N ARG A 36 20.94 28.33 -13.09
CA ARG A 36 21.83 28.01 -11.96
C ARG A 36 21.06 27.98 -10.63
N ILE A 37 20.13 28.91 -10.41
CA ILE A 37 19.24 28.92 -9.25
C ILE A 37 18.36 27.66 -9.25
N LEU A 38 17.70 27.35 -10.36
CA LEU A 38 16.86 26.16 -10.49
C LEU A 38 17.65 24.86 -10.31
N ARG A 39 18.87 24.76 -10.86
CA ARG A 39 19.74 23.59 -10.62
C ARG A 39 20.15 23.45 -9.17
N THR A 40 20.46 24.57 -8.50
CA THR A 40 20.77 24.56 -7.07
C THR A 40 19.57 24.11 -6.25
N GLN A 41 18.37 24.64 -6.53
CA GLN A 41 17.12 24.24 -5.89
C GLN A 41 16.81 22.75 -6.14
N ILE A 42 16.99 22.26 -7.37
CA ILE A 42 16.85 20.83 -7.69
C ILE A 42 17.85 20.00 -6.88
N GLY A 43 19.09 20.46 -6.72
CA GLY A 43 20.11 19.78 -5.91
C GLY A 43 19.73 19.69 -4.43
N VAL A 44 19.17 20.78 -3.86
CA VAL A 44 18.66 20.82 -2.48
C VAL A 44 17.48 19.86 -2.33
N LEU A 45 16.47 19.96 -3.20
CA LEU A 45 15.30 19.08 -3.21
C LEU A 45 15.67 17.60 -3.38
N LYS A 46 16.67 17.28 -4.21
CA LYS A 46 17.16 15.90 -4.34
C LYS A 46 17.79 15.39 -3.04
N LYS A 47 18.55 16.22 -2.32
CA LYS A 47 19.11 15.85 -1.01
C LYS A 47 18.01 15.64 0.04
N GLU A 48 16.99 16.50 0.05
CA GLU A 48 15.82 16.33 0.92
C GLU A 48 15.02 15.07 0.55
N LEU A 49 14.90 14.73 -0.73
CA LEU A 49 14.26 13.48 -1.16
C LEU A 49 15.03 12.26 -0.64
N GLU A 50 16.36 12.31 -0.64
CA GLU A 50 17.21 11.25 -0.10
C GLU A 50 17.09 11.10 1.42
N THR A 51 16.93 12.19 2.17
CA THR A 51 16.66 12.09 3.62
C THR A 51 15.29 11.48 3.90
N VAL A 52 14.25 11.88 3.16
CA VAL A 52 12.91 11.26 3.24
C VAL A 52 12.97 9.77 2.89
N ARG A 53 13.70 9.39 1.83
CA ARG A 53 13.92 7.98 1.47
C ARG A 53 14.61 7.19 2.59
N LYS A 54 15.63 7.76 3.24
CA LYS A 54 16.31 7.13 4.38
C LYS A 54 15.36 6.94 5.58
N HIS A 55 14.57 7.95 5.91
CA HIS A 55 13.55 7.84 6.96
C HIS A 55 12.53 6.74 6.64
N ARG A 56 12.02 6.70 5.40
CA ARG A 56 11.12 5.63 4.95
C ARG A 56 11.77 4.26 5.02
N LYS A 57 13.04 4.12 4.65
CA LYS A 57 13.79 2.86 4.79
C LYS A 57 13.92 2.43 6.26
N GLN A 58 14.11 3.35 7.19
CA GLN A 58 14.13 3.03 8.63
C GLN A 58 12.76 2.59 9.16
N TYR A 59 11.68 3.28 8.76
CA TYR A 59 10.31 2.87 9.08
C TYR A 59 9.98 1.50 8.48
N ARG A 60 10.41 1.24 7.23
CA ARG A 60 10.32 -0.06 6.56
C ARG A 60 11.04 -1.15 7.34
N ASN A 61 12.28 -0.92 7.76
CA ASN A 61 13.04 -1.89 8.57
C ASN A 61 12.35 -2.25 9.89
N ARG A 62 11.68 -1.28 10.54
CA ARG A 62 10.84 -1.56 11.73
C ARG A 62 9.61 -2.40 11.41
N ARG A 63 9.04 -2.28 10.21
CA ARG A 63 7.96 -3.17 9.72
C ARG A 63 8.50 -4.56 9.39
N THR A 64 9.69 -4.66 8.80
CA THR A 64 10.34 -5.94 8.50
C THR A 64 10.70 -6.73 9.76
N SER A 65 10.95 -6.05 10.89
CA SER A 65 11.18 -6.72 12.18
C SER A 65 9.92 -7.25 12.85
N VAL A 66 8.72 -6.88 12.36
CA VAL A 66 7.46 -7.37 12.90
C VAL A 66 6.93 -8.50 12.00
N PRO A 67 6.77 -9.72 12.53
CA PRO A 67 6.38 -10.92 11.79
C PRO A 67 4.89 -10.98 11.40
N VAL A 68 4.21 -9.83 11.38
CA VAL A 68 2.76 -9.70 11.18
C VAL A 68 2.47 -9.50 9.69
N PRO A 69 1.46 -10.18 9.11
CA PRO A 69 1.08 -10.01 7.71
C PRO A 69 0.67 -8.56 7.42
N VAL A 70 1.08 -8.04 6.26
CA VAL A 70 0.78 -6.68 5.83
C VAL A 70 -0.27 -6.71 4.71
N VAL A 71 -1.35 -5.98 4.89
CA VAL A 71 -2.44 -5.81 3.93
C VAL A 71 -2.41 -4.38 3.41
N SER A 72 -2.36 -4.20 2.10
CA SER A 72 -2.34 -2.87 1.48
C SER A 72 -3.65 -2.56 0.78
N LEU A 73 -4.27 -1.44 1.15
CA LEU A 73 -5.45 -0.91 0.48
C LEU A 73 -5.01 -0.18 -0.80
N VAL A 74 -5.49 -0.63 -1.95
CA VAL A 74 -5.26 -0.03 -3.27
C VAL A 74 -6.58 0.36 -3.91
N GLY A 75 -6.58 1.38 -4.75
CA GLY A 75 -7.81 1.88 -5.37
C GLY A 75 -7.77 3.38 -5.65
N TYR A 76 -8.73 3.83 -6.46
CA TYR A 76 -8.83 5.23 -6.86
C TYR A 76 -8.93 6.21 -5.67
N THR A 77 -8.59 7.47 -5.90
CA THR A 77 -8.91 8.55 -4.96
C THR A 77 -10.41 8.57 -4.72
N ASN A 78 -10.80 8.87 -3.48
CA ASN A 78 -12.20 8.78 -3.03
C ASN A 78 -12.87 7.39 -3.17
N ALA A 79 -12.12 6.30 -3.35
CA ALA A 79 -12.71 4.96 -3.22
C ALA A 79 -13.12 4.62 -1.77
N GLY A 80 -12.70 5.42 -0.79
CA GLY A 80 -12.97 5.23 0.65
C GLY A 80 -11.97 4.32 1.37
N LYS A 81 -10.72 4.24 0.89
CA LYS A 81 -9.64 3.47 1.54
C LYS A 81 -9.35 3.95 2.97
N SER A 82 -9.18 5.26 3.16
CA SER A 82 -8.89 5.86 4.47
C SER A 82 -10.08 5.72 5.42
N THR A 83 -11.31 5.87 4.91
CA THR A 83 -12.54 5.59 5.66
C THR A 83 -12.59 4.13 6.12
N LEU A 84 -12.24 3.18 5.25
CA LEU A 84 -12.18 1.77 5.59
C LEU A 84 -11.11 1.49 6.64
N LEU A 85 -9.91 2.07 6.50
CA LEU A 85 -8.85 1.97 7.51
C LEU A 85 -9.36 2.43 8.88
N ASN A 86 -10.00 3.60 8.95
CA ASN A 86 -10.55 4.14 10.20
C ASN A 86 -11.61 3.22 10.78
N GLN A 87 -12.55 2.76 9.95
CA GLN A 87 -13.66 1.94 10.41
C GLN A 87 -13.18 0.59 10.97
N VAL A 88 -12.15 -0.01 10.37
CA VAL A 88 -11.59 -1.29 10.80
C VAL A 88 -10.70 -1.13 12.04
N THR A 89 -10.02 0.00 12.19
CA THR A 89 -8.99 0.20 13.23
C THR A 89 -9.45 1.06 14.40
N GLY A 90 -10.60 1.73 14.29
CA GLY A 90 -11.05 2.76 15.23
C GLY A 90 -10.16 4.02 15.22
N ALA A 91 -9.31 4.19 14.21
CA ALA A 91 -8.41 5.34 14.10
C ALA A 91 -9.13 6.58 13.54
N ASN A 92 -8.64 7.78 13.91
CA ASN A 92 -9.06 9.06 13.32
C ASN A 92 -8.05 9.54 12.27
N VAL A 93 -7.89 8.81 11.16
CA VAL A 93 -7.15 9.32 9.98
C VAL A 93 -8.06 10.29 9.22
N LEU A 94 -7.52 11.40 8.73
CA LEU A 94 -8.30 12.35 7.91
C LEU A 94 -8.79 11.66 6.64
N ALA A 95 -10.11 11.56 6.49
CA ALA A 95 -10.79 11.03 5.31
C ALA A 95 -11.68 12.14 4.75
N GLU A 96 -11.15 12.92 3.80
CA GLU A 96 -11.89 14.00 3.13
C GLU A 96 -12.15 13.67 1.66
N ASP A 97 -13.22 14.23 1.10
CA ASP A 97 -13.57 14.17 -0.33
C ASP A 97 -12.64 15.05 -1.20
N GLN A 98 -11.33 14.96 -0.99
CA GLN A 98 -10.30 15.68 -1.74
C GLN A 98 -9.35 14.71 -2.46
N LEU A 99 -8.84 15.14 -3.62
CA LEU A 99 -7.76 14.41 -4.30
C LEU A 99 -6.50 14.41 -3.41
N PHE A 100 -5.85 13.27 -3.27
CA PHE A 100 -4.68 13.08 -2.41
C PHE A 100 -4.92 13.22 -0.90
N ALA A 101 -6.12 12.91 -0.40
CA ALA A 101 -6.40 12.85 1.03
C ALA A 101 -5.37 12.02 1.85
N THR A 102 -4.75 11.01 1.22
CA THR A 102 -3.61 10.26 1.77
C THR A 102 -2.40 10.39 0.84
N LEU A 103 -1.35 11.10 1.29
CA LEU A 103 -0.07 11.24 0.58
C LEU A 103 1.05 10.37 1.16
N ASP A 104 1.02 10.10 2.47
CA ASP A 104 1.94 9.19 3.15
C ASP A 104 1.20 7.92 3.57
N PRO A 105 1.79 6.72 3.35
CA PRO A 105 1.14 5.47 3.67
C PRO A 105 0.90 5.35 5.17
N THR A 106 -0.36 5.18 5.57
CA THR A 106 -0.73 5.08 6.99
C THR A 106 -0.98 3.62 7.35
N THR A 107 -0.13 3.07 8.22
CA THR A 107 -0.27 1.69 8.70
C THR A 107 -0.88 1.68 10.10
N ARG A 108 -1.84 0.77 10.32
CA ARG A 108 -2.47 0.50 11.60
C ARG A 108 -2.59 -1.00 11.83
N ARG A 109 -2.64 -1.40 13.09
CA ARG A 109 -2.84 -2.79 13.49
C ARG A 109 -4.34 -3.08 13.57
N VAL A 110 -4.75 -4.22 13.03
CA VAL A 110 -6.11 -4.74 13.12
C VAL A 110 -6.07 -6.02 13.93
N GLN A 111 -6.88 -6.07 14.99
CA GLN A 111 -7.04 -7.26 15.83
C GLN A 111 -8.34 -7.98 15.46
N MET A 112 -8.23 -9.27 15.18
CA MET A 112 -9.37 -10.13 14.89
C MET A 112 -9.95 -10.70 16.17
N ARG A 113 -11.27 -10.96 16.16
CA ARG A 113 -11.97 -11.56 17.31
C ARG A 113 -11.43 -12.94 17.67
N ASN A 114 -10.83 -13.65 16.71
CA ASN A 114 -10.20 -14.96 16.90
C ASN A 114 -8.75 -14.89 17.42
N GLY A 115 -8.26 -13.70 17.82
CA GLY A 115 -6.91 -13.50 18.34
C GLY A 115 -5.83 -13.25 17.28
N GLY A 116 -6.15 -13.42 15.99
CA GLY A 116 -5.26 -13.09 14.89
C GLY A 116 -5.01 -11.60 14.75
N GLU A 117 -3.84 -11.20 14.24
CA GLU A 117 -3.57 -9.80 13.90
C GLU A 117 -2.93 -9.63 12.52
N PHE A 118 -3.23 -8.50 11.88
CA PHE A 118 -2.58 -8.04 10.66
C PHE A 118 -2.37 -6.53 10.67
N LEU A 119 -1.46 -6.05 9.81
CA LEU A 119 -1.23 -4.62 9.60
C LEU A 119 -2.00 -4.17 8.36
N LEU A 120 -2.87 -3.17 8.49
CA LEU A 120 -3.57 -2.55 7.37
C LEU A 120 -2.89 -1.23 7.00
N THR A 121 -2.51 -1.09 5.73
CA THR A 121 -1.85 0.12 5.21
C THR A 121 -2.73 0.80 4.18
N ASP A 122 -3.12 2.04 4.44
CA ASP A 122 -3.72 2.91 3.44
C ASP A 122 -2.63 3.47 2.53
N THR A 123 -2.80 3.29 1.22
CA THR A 123 -1.84 3.75 0.21
C THR A 123 -2.36 4.97 -0.54
N VAL A 124 -1.47 5.63 -1.28
CA VAL A 124 -1.86 6.78 -2.11
C VAL A 124 -2.91 6.37 -3.13
N GLY A 125 -4.00 7.13 -3.22
CA GLY A 125 -5.06 6.86 -4.18
C GLY A 125 -4.64 7.08 -5.63
N PHE A 126 -5.08 6.20 -6.53
CA PHE A 126 -4.87 6.35 -7.97
C PHE A 126 -5.74 7.47 -8.56
N ILE A 127 -5.24 8.14 -9.59
CA ILE A 127 -5.99 9.14 -10.37
C ILE A 127 -5.88 8.77 -11.85
N GLN A 128 -6.92 9.07 -12.64
CA GLN A 128 -6.89 8.83 -14.08
C GLN A 128 -5.76 9.63 -14.72
N LYS A 129 -5.00 8.99 -15.62
CA LYS A 129 -3.89 9.60 -16.37
C LYS A 129 -2.86 10.27 -15.46
N LEU A 130 -2.29 9.52 -14.50
CA LEU A 130 -1.09 9.95 -13.80
C LEU A 130 -0.03 10.34 -14.85
N PRO A 131 0.47 11.60 -14.86
CA PRO A 131 1.59 11.95 -15.71
C PRO A 131 2.76 11.03 -15.40
N THR A 132 3.47 10.53 -16.42
CA THR A 132 4.59 9.59 -16.26
C THR A 132 5.67 10.11 -15.31
N THR A 133 5.81 11.43 -15.19
CA THR A 133 6.69 12.11 -14.23
C THR A 133 6.23 12.01 -12.78
N LEU A 134 4.91 11.98 -12.53
CA LEU A 134 4.34 11.74 -11.19
C LEU A 134 4.35 10.26 -10.82
N VAL A 135 4.23 9.36 -11.80
CA VAL A 135 4.39 7.91 -11.59
C VAL A 135 5.74 7.61 -10.95
N ALA A 136 6.83 8.26 -11.39
CA ALA A 136 8.16 8.08 -10.78
C ALA A 136 8.23 8.53 -9.30
N ALA A 137 7.51 9.61 -8.94
CA ALA A 137 7.45 10.11 -7.56
C ALA A 137 6.59 9.20 -6.66
N PHE A 138 5.50 8.65 -7.20
CA PHE A 138 4.65 7.69 -6.49
C PHE A 138 5.21 6.27 -6.51
N ARG A 139 6.11 5.91 -7.44
CA ARG A 139 6.72 4.58 -7.49
C ARG A 139 7.41 4.23 -6.18
N ALA A 140 8.13 5.18 -5.56
CA ALA A 140 8.76 4.96 -4.26
C ALA A 140 7.74 4.75 -3.12
N THR A 141 6.54 5.33 -3.18
CA THR A 141 5.45 5.08 -2.22
C THR A 141 4.69 3.78 -2.53
N LEU A 142 4.61 3.41 -3.81
CA LEU A 142 3.92 2.21 -4.28
C LEU A 142 4.82 0.97 -4.21
N GLU A 143 6.14 1.12 -4.14
CA GLU A 143 7.08 0.02 -3.86
C GLU A 143 6.78 -0.68 -2.53
N GLU A 144 6.18 0.01 -1.56
CA GLU A 144 5.72 -0.60 -0.31
C GLU A 144 4.61 -1.66 -0.55
N ILE A 145 3.86 -1.55 -1.65
CA ILE A 145 2.81 -2.52 -2.04
C ILE A 145 3.43 -3.89 -2.32
N SER A 146 4.64 -3.93 -2.89
CA SER A 146 5.37 -5.19 -3.19
C SER A 146 5.66 -6.02 -1.95
N GLU A 147 5.57 -5.41 -0.76
CA GLU A 147 5.79 -6.10 0.51
C GLU A 147 4.53 -6.69 1.13
N SER A 148 3.38 -6.46 0.52
CA SER A 148 2.10 -6.90 1.06
C SER A 148 1.97 -8.41 0.99
N SER A 149 1.36 -8.98 2.02
CA SER A 149 0.86 -10.36 2.02
C SER A 149 -0.47 -10.47 1.29
N LEU A 150 -1.25 -9.37 1.21
CA LEU A 150 -2.52 -9.28 0.50
C LEU A 150 -2.74 -7.86 -0.03
N LEU A 151 -3.27 -7.76 -1.25
CA LEU A 151 -3.79 -6.51 -1.80
C LEU A 151 -5.31 -6.46 -1.66
N VAL A 152 -5.82 -5.35 -1.13
CA VAL A 152 -7.26 -5.10 -1.06
C VAL A 152 -7.59 -3.99 -2.04
N HIS A 153 -8.24 -4.34 -3.15
CA HIS A 153 -8.65 -3.38 -4.16
C HIS A 153 -10.03 -2.81 -3.81
N VAL A 154 -10.04 -1.61 -3.23
CA VAL A 154 -11.24 -0.87 -2.86
C VAL A 154 -11.75 -0.09 -4.06
N VAL A 155 -13.02 -0.32 -4.43
CA VAL A 155 -13.69 0.28 -5.59
C VAL A 155 -14.95 1.00 -5.11
N ASP A 156 -15.16 2.25 -5.54
CA ASP A 156 -16.45 2.92 -5.38
C ASP A 156 -17.44 2.41 -6.43
N ILE A 157 -18.35 1.52 -6.02
CA ILE A 157 -19.30 0.90 -6.95
C ILE A 157 -20.45 1.84 -7.34
N SER A 158 -20.63 2.94 -6.60
CA SER A 158 -21.62 3.98 -6.95
C SER A 158 -21.16 4.86 -8.11
N HIS A 159 -19.86 4.82 -8.44
CA HIS A 159 -19.28 5.66 -9.47
C HIS A 159 -19.56 5.09 -10.88
N PRO A 160 -20.06 5.89 -11.85
CA PRO A 160 -20.43 5.39 -13.19
C PRO A 160 -19.25 4.84 -14.00
N LEU A 161 -18.01 5.22 -13.64
CA LEU A 161 -16.77 4.76 -14.27
C LEU A 161 -16.03 3.71 -13.43
N ALA A 162 -16.70 2.99 -12.53
CA ALA A 162 -16.08 2.00 -11.63
C ALA A 162 -15.25 0.95 -12.38
N GLU A 163 -15.76 0.42 -13.50
CA GLU A 163 -15.03 -0.55 -14.33
C GLU A 163 -13.72 0.02 -14.89
N LEU A 164 -13.78 1.22 -15.49
CA LEU A 164 -12.59 1.88 -16.02
C LEU A 164 -11.56 2.21 -14.92
N GLN A 165 -12.03 2.48 -13.71
CA GLN A 165 -11.16 2.67 -12.55
C GLN A 165 -10.48 1.35 -12.14
N ILE A 166 -11.22 0.25 -12.14
CA ILE A 166 -10.64 -1.09 -11.87
C ILE A 166 -9.52 -1.39 -12.86
N ASP A 167 -9.79 -1.25 -14.16
CA ASP A 167 -8.82 -1.55 -15.23
C ASP A 167 -7.56 -0.69 -15.12
N ALA A 168 -7.72 0.59 -14.78
CA ALA A 168 -6.60 1.49 -14.62
C ALA A 168 -5.73 1.15 -13.40
N VAL A 169 -6.32 0.74 -12.27
CA VAL A 169 -5.54 0.26 -11.11
C VAL A 169 -4.83 -1.04 -11.46
N ASP A 170 -5.53 -2.00 -12.08
CA ASP A 170 -4.95 -3.29 -12.45
C ASP A 170 -3.78 -3.13 -13.43
N LYS A 171 -3.87 -2.16 -14.36
CA LYS A 171 -2.74 -1.79 -15.23
C LYS A 171 -1.53 -1.29 -14.42
N VAL A 172 -1.72 -0.38 -13.47
CA VAL A 172 -0.58 0.12 -12.68
C VAL A 172 0.00 -0.98 -11.78
N LEU A 173 -0.84 -1.83 -11.18
CA LEU A 173 -0.37 -2.99 -10.42
C LEU A 173 0.46 -3.95 -11.30
N SER A 174 0.09 -4.11 -12.57
CA SER A 174 0.88 -4.90 -13.52
C SER A 174 2.26 -4.29 -13.80
N GLU A 175 2.36 -2.95 -13.90
CA GLU A 175 3.62 -2.23 -14.12
C GLU A 175 4.55 -2.25 -12.88
N LEU A 176 4.01 -2.58 -11.70
CA LEU A 176 4.76 -2.70 -10.45
C LEU A 176 5.22 -4.13 -10.14
N ASP A 177 4.94 -5.10 -11.03
CA ASP A 177 5.29 -6.52 -10.88
C ASP A 177 4.75 -7.17 -9.58
N VAL A 178 3.59 -6.72 -9.09
CA VAL A 178 2.97 -7.23 -7.85
C VAL A 178 1.89 -8.29 -8.09
N GLN A 179 1.84 -8.89 -9.28
CA GLN A 179 0.79 -9.87 -9.66
C GLN A 179 0.82 -11.18 -8.85
N SER A 180 1.95 -11.49 -8.21
CA SER A 180 2.10 -12.68 -7.36
C SER A 180 1.43 -12.54 -5.99
N ILE A 181 1.06 -11.31 -5.59
CA ILE A 181 0.40 -11.05 -4.31
C ILE A 181 -1.10 -11.33 -4.49
N PRO A 182 -1.73 -12.11 -3.61
CA PRO A 182 -3.17 -12.34 -3.68
C PRO A 182 -3.94 -11.01 -3.60
N LYS A 183 -5.08 -10.95 -4.29
CA LYS A 183 -5.93 -9.75 -4.38
C LYS A 183 -7.34 -10.07 -3.90
N LEU A 184 -7.86 -9.26 -3.01
CA LEU A 184 -9.27 -9.25 -2.59
C LEU A 184 -9.95 -8.00 -3.16
N MET A 185 -11.04 -8.17 -3.90
CA MET A 185 -11.80 -7.03 -4.41
C MET A 185 -12.87 -6.62 -3.41
N VAL A 186 -12.98 -5.32 -3.16
CA VAL A 186 -13.92 -4.76 -2.19
C VAL A 186 -14.72 -3.66 -2.87
N TRP A 187 -16.03 -3.86 -2.98
CA TRP A 187 -16.96 -2.84 -3.45
C TRP A 187 -17.45 -2.03 -2.28
N ASN A 188 -17.01 -0.79 -2.24
CA ASN A 188 -17.35 0.17 -1.22
C ASN A 188 -18.47 1.10 -1.70
N LYS A 189 -19.09 1.80 -0.74
CA LYS A 189 -20.20 2.73 -0.92
C LYS A 189 -21.49 2.07 -1.42
N VAL A 190 -21.74 0.83 -0.99
CA VAL A 190 -22.99 0.12 -1.33
C VAL A 190 -24.24 0.84 -0.82
N ASP A 191 -24.10 1.71 0.19
CA ASP A 191 -25.15 2.61 0.70
C ASP A 191 -25.65 3.62 -0.34
N LYS A 192 -24.84 3.94 -1.36
CA LYS A 192 -25.19 4.88 -2.43
C LYS A 192 -25.77 4.20 -3.67
N VAL A 193 -25.90 2.87 -3.66
CA VAL A 193 -26.38 2.13 -4.83
C VAL A 193 -27.90 2.05 -4.80
N CYS A 194 -28.55 2.76 -5.72
CA CYS A 194 -30.02 2.79 -5.81
C CYS A 194 -30.65 1.47 -6.27
N ASP A 195 -29.88 0.58 -6.91
CA ASP A 195 -30.38 -0.71 -7.43
C ASP A 195 -29.63 -1.91 -6.78
N PRO A 196 -30.24 -2.55 -5.77
CA PRO A 196 -29.66 -3.71 -5.09
C PRO A 196 -29.47 -4.95 -5.99
N GLN A 197 -30.13 -5.02 -7.16
CA GLN A 197 -29.96 -6.16 -8.06
C GLN A 197 -28.60 -6.14 -8.77
N LYS A 198 -28.05 -4.95 -9.07
CA LYS A 198 -26.68 -4.80 -9.61
C LYS A 198 -25.63 -5.36 -8.66
N LEU A 199 -25.84 -5.18 -7.35
CA LEU A 199 -24.98 -5.74 -6.31
C LEU A 199 -25.07 -7.27 -6.20
N LYS A 200 -26.08 -7.94 -6.76
CA LYS A 200 -26.24 -9.41 -6.69
C LYS A 200 -25.77 -10.12 -7.96
N LEU A 201 -25.91 -9.47 -9.12
CA LEU A 201 -25.59 -10.06 -10.42
C LEU A 201 -24.10 -10.01 -10.76
N GLU A 202 -23.38 -8.97 -10.31
CA GLU A 202 -21.97 -8.81 -10.65
C GLU A 202 -20.98 -9.58 -9.75
N PRO A 203 -21.16 -9.72 -8.41
CA PRO A 203 -20.25 -10.52 -7.60
C PRO A 203 -20.31 -12.00 -7.96
N ALA A 204 -21.47 -12.49 -8.41
CA ALA A 204 -21.61 -13.87 -8.88
C ALA A 204 -20.70 -14.19 -10.09
N ARG A 205 -20.26 -13.18 -10.85
CA ARG A 205 -19.26 -13.31 -11.93
C ARG A 205 -17.81 -13.23 -11.46
N ARG A 206 -17.54 -12.72 -10.25
CA ARG A 206 -16.21 -12.57 -9.66
C ARG A 206 -16.22 -13.22 -8.27
N GLN A 207 -15.76 -14.47 -8.19
CA GLN A 207 -15.83 -15.35 -6.99
C GLN A 207 -15.19 -14.81 -5.70
N ASP A 208 -14.59 -13.60 -5.68
CA ASP A 208 -13.85 -13.03 -4.55
C ASP A 208 -14.15 -11.52 -4.35
N VAL A 209 -15.43 -11.12 -4.35
CA VAL A 209 -15.85 -9.73 -4.10
C VAL A 209 -16.57 -9.60 -2.77
N VAL A 210 -16.09 -8.69 -1.91
CA VAL A 210 -16.79 -8.30 -0.68
C VAL A 210 -17.48 -6.95 -0.88
N CYS A 211 -18.75 -6.87 -0.51
CA CYS A 211 -19.55 -5.65 -0.60
C CYS A 211 -19.61 -4.97 0.78
N ILE A 212 -19.22 -3.70 0.86
CA ILE A 212 -19.18 -2.94 2.11
C ILE A 212 -19.67 -1.51 1.95
N SER A 213 -20.02 -0.89 3.07
CA SER A 213 -20.09 0.55 3.22
C SER A 213 -19.15 0.95 4.35
N ALA A 214 -17.97 1.46 3.99
CA ALA A 214 -16.98 1.93 4.96
C ALA A 214 -17.52 3.09 5.82
N LEU A 215 -18.48 3.86 5.30
CA LEU A 215 -19.11 4.98 6.02
C LEU A 215 -20.06 4.50 7.11
N THR A 216 -20.89 3.48 6.82
CA THR A 216 -21.89 2.98 7.78
C THR A 216 -21.36 1.83 8.64
N GLY A 217 -20.27 1.19 8.23
CA GLY A 217 -19.73 -0.02 8.85
C GLY A 217 -20.38 -1.32 8.35
N ASN A 218 -21.38 -1.25 7.48
CA ASN A 218 -22.00 -2.43 6.89
C ASN A 218 -20.98 -3.23 6.06
N GLY A 219 -20.90 -4.55 6.25
CA GLY A 219 -19.99 -5.43 5.53
C GLY A 219 -18.54 -5.46 6.04
N VAL A 220 -18.20 -4.64 7.05
CA VAL A 220 -16.80 -4.50 7.51
C VAL A 220 -16.33 -5.74 8.30
N GLU A 221 -17.24 -6.43 8.98
CA GLU A 221 -16.92 -7.69 9.67
C GLU A 221 -16.64 -8.80 8.64
N GLU A 222 -17.48 -8.91 7.62
CA GLU A 222 -17.31 -9.83 6.49
C GLU A 222 -16.01 -9.55 5.74
N PHE A 223 -15.68 -8.28 5.51
CA PHE A 223 -14.40 -7.86 4.93
C PHE A 223 -13.21 -8.34 5.79
N SER A 224 -13.28 -8.13 7.09
CA SER A 224 -12.21 -8.52 8.01
C SER A 224 -11.99 -10.04 8.02
N ASN A 225 -13.09 -10.80 8.01
CA ASN A 225 -13.05 -12.27 7.93
C ASN A 225 -12.47 -12.75 6.58
N ALA A 226 -12.92 -12.17 5.46
CA ALA A 226 -12.42 -12.52 4.13
C ALA A 226 -10.93 -12.21 3.96
N VAL A 227 -10.45 -11.08 4.51
CA VAL A 227 -9.02 -10.75 4.56
C VAL A 227 -8.27 -11.82 5.35
N TRP A 228 -8.78 -12.21 6.51
CA TRP A 228 -8.13 -13.21 7.36
C TRP A 228 -8.07 -14.59 6.70
N GLU A 229 -9.12 -15.02 6.02
CA GLU A 229 -9.15 -16.28 5.27
C GLU A 229 -8.09 -16.28 4.15
N LYS A 230 -8.04 -15.24 3.32
CA LYS A 230 -7.01 -15.12 2.26
C LYS A 230 -5.58 -15.08 2.84
N LEU A 231 -5.38 -14.45 3.99
CA LEU A 231 -4.09 -14.47 4.67
C LEU A 231 -3.73 -15.89 5.14
N ARG A 232 -4.70 -16.63 5.68
CA ARG A 232 -4.52 -18.03 6.11
C ARG A 232 -4.17 -18.95 4.94
N ASP A 233 -4.84 -18.80 3.80
CA ASP A 233 -4.57 -19.59 2.59
C ASP A 233 -3.13 -19.40 2.07
N SER A 234 -2.53 -18.24 2.36
CA SER A 234 -1.13 -17.95 2.00
C SER A 234 -0.09 -18.43 3.02
N MET A 235 -0.52 -19.04 4.14
CA MET A 235 0.39 -19.52 5.18
C MET A 235 1.08 -20.81 4.76
N VAL A 236 2.31 -20.98 5.26
CA VAL A 236 3.16 -22.13 4.98
C VAL A 236 3.28 -22.97 6.24
N TRP A 237 3.11 -24.28 6.08
CA TRP A 237 3.34 -25.24 7.17
C TRP A 237 4.83 -25.27 7.56
N VAL A 238 5.10 -25.26 8.86
CA VAL A 238 6.46 -25.33 9.42
C VAL A 238 6.50 -26.23 10.65
N GLU A 239 7.63 -26.92 10.79
CA GLU A 239 8.04 -27.60 12.02
C GLU A 239 9.35 -27.00 12.50
N ALA A 240 9.33 -26.38 13.69
CA ALA A 240 10.48 -25.69 14.24
C ALA A 240 10.65 -25.93 15.74
N SER A 241 11.89 -26.14 16.18
CA SER A 241 12.24 -26.26 17.60
C SER A 241 12.69 -24.90 18.14
N ILE A 242 11.83 -24.26 18.94
CA ILE A 242 12.06 -22.93 19.50
C ILE A 242 12.72 -23.06 20.87
N PRO A 243 13.96 -22.58 21.06
CA PRO A 243 14.61 -22.61 22.36
C PRO A 243 13.91 -21.68 23.37
N PHE A 244 13.99 -21.99 24.67
CA PHE A 244 13.31 -21.22 25.72
C PHE A 244 13.75 -19.74 25.80
N ASN A 245 14.96 -19.42 25.35
CA ASN A 245 15.45 -18.03 25.29
C ASN A 245 14.82 -17.20 24.14
N LYS A 246 13.97 -17.80 23.31
CA LYS A 246 13.27 -17.16 22.19
C LYS A 246 11.74 -17.30 22.31
N GLY A 247 11.22 -17.15 23.52
CA GLY A 247 9.78 -17.17 23.80
C GLY A 247 8.95 -16.18 22.96
N ASP A 248 9.54 -15.05 22.56
CA ASP A 248 8.90 -14.06 21.68
C ASP A 248 8.48 -14.65 20.32
N LEU A 249 9.26 -15.59 19.79
CA LEU A 249 8.93 -16.26 18.53
C LEU A 249 7.75 -17.22 18.71
N LEU A 250 7.67 -17.91 19.84
CA LEU A 250 6.54 -18.79 20.15
C LEU A 250 5.25 -17.97 20.31
N SER A 251 5.31 -16.87 21.09
CA SER A 251 4.19 -15.93 21.25
C SER A 251 3.71 -15.39 19.90
N THR A 252 4.65 -15.02 19.03
CA THR A 252 4.34 -14.61 17.66
C THR A 252 3.58 -15.69 16.88
N ILE A 253 4.01 -16.96 16.91
CA ILE A 253 3.31 -18.04 16.19
C ILE A 253 1.85 -18.13 16.65
N HIS A 254 1.59 -17.99 17.94
CA HIS A 254 0.23 -17.99 18.46
C HIS A 254 -0.60 -16.77 18.02
N GLN A 255 0.04 -15.63 17.78
CA GLN A 255 -0.63 -14.39 17.37
C GLN A 255 -0.92 -14.32 15.86
N VAL A 256 0.01 -14.78 15.02
CA VAL A 256 -0.08 -14.60 13.55
C VAL A 256 -0.23 -15.90 12.77
N GLY A 257 -0.02 -17.05 13.42
CA GLY A 257 -0.09 -18.37 12.82
C GLY A 257 -1.23 -19.21 13.39
N VAL A 258 -1.37 -20.41 12.84
CA VAL A 258 -2.30 -21.43 13.31
C VAL A 258 -1.48 -22.61 13.81
N VAL A 259 -1.47 -22.81 15.13
CA VAL A 259 -0.73 -23.91 15.76
C VAL A 259 -1.55 -25.19 15.69
N GLU A 260 -0.95 -26.24 15.12
CA GLU A 260 -1.54 -27.59 15.09
C GLU A 260 -1.14 -28.38 16.33
N ARG A 261 0.14 -28.31 16.69
CA ARG A 261 0.70 -29.09 17.80
C ARG A 261 1.90 -28.41 18.42
N THR A 262 2.04 -28.62 19.73
CA THR A 262 3.15 -28.13 20.53
C THR A 262 3.65 -29.26 21.42
N GLU A 263 4.96 -29.50 21.42
CA GLU A 263 5.62 -30.50 22.26
C GLU A 263 6.78 -29.85 23.02
N TYR A 264 6.83 -30.07 24.33
CA TYR A 264 7.90 -29.56 25.17
C TYR A 264 9.05 -30.58 25.23
N THR A 265 10.25 -30.12 24.90
CA THR A 265 11.48 -30.91 24.91
C THR A 265 12.48 -30.31 25.90
N GLU A 266 13.56 -31.03 26.21
CA GLU A 266 14.58 -30.56 27.15
C GLU A 266 15.26 -29.25 26.72
N ASN A 267 15.37 -29.01 25.40
CA ASN A 267 16.11 -27.87 24.84
C ASN A 267 15.19 -26.77 24.28
N GLY A 268 13.86 -26.92 24.37
CA GLY A 268 12.92 -25.95 23.82
C GLY A 268 11.53 -26.54 23.54
N THR A 269 10.75 -25.81 22.76
CA THR A 269 9.39 -26.19 22.36
C THR A 269 9.38 -26.51 20.87
N LEU A 270 9.04 -27.75 20.51
CA LEU A 270 8.78 -28.15 19.12
C LEU A 270 7.36 -27.72 18.73
N VAL A 271 7.25 -26.93 17.66
CA VAL A 271 5.98 -26.37 17.19
C VAL A 271 5.74 -26.80 15.75
N ARG A 272 4.53 -27.32 15.50
CA ARG A 272 3.97 -27.55 14.17
C ARG A 272 2.84 -26.55 13.94
N ALA A 273 3.01 -25.69 12.95
CA ALA A 273 2.08 -24.59 12.72
C ALA A 273 2.07 -24.15 11.25
N HIS A 274 0.96 -23.54 10.82
CA HIS A 274 0.91 -22.71 9.63
C HIS A 274 1.28 -21.28 9.99
N VAL A 275 2.29 -20.72 9.32
CA VAL A 275 2.76 -19.35 9.59
C VAL A 275 2.89 -18.55 8.30
N PRO A 276 2.81 -17.21 8.34
CA PRO A 276 3.05 -16.37 7.19
C PRO A 276 4.43 -16.65 6.56
N LEU A 277 4.52 -16.65 5.22
CA LEU A 277 5.75 -16.99 4.48
C LEU A 277 7.00 -16.24 4.97
N ARG A 278 6.85 -14.95 5.29
CA ARG A 278 7.96 -14.11 5.81
C ARG A 278 8.47 -14.63 7.15
N PHE A 279 7.57 -15.02 8.04
CA PHE A 279 7.94 -15.58 9.32
C PHE A 279 8.51 -16.98 9.18
N ALA A 280 7.97 -17.77 8.26
CA ALA A 280 8.49 -19.07 7.90
C ALA A 280 9.99 -19.02 7.53
N ARG A 281 10.43 -17.96 6.82
CA ARG A 281 11.85 -17.72 6.48
C ARG A 281 12.71 -17.39 7.70
N LEU A 282 12.16 -16.68 8.68
CA LEU A 282 12.86 -16.36 9.93
C LEU A 282 13.07 -17.62 10.81
N LEU A 283 12.14 -18.56 10.75
CA LEU A 283 12.23 -19.84 11.48
C LEU A 283 13.19 -20.85 10.83
N THR A 284 13.70 -20.60 9.61
CA THR A 284 14.58 -21.53 8.86
C THR A 284 15.73 -22.11 9.68
N PRO A 285 16.49 -21.35 10.49
CA PRO A 285 17.59 -21.89 11.29
C PRO A 285 17.15 -22.88 12.39
N MET A 286 15.86 -22.88 12.74
CA MET A 286 15.27 -23.71 13.80
C MET A 286 14.39 -24.83 13.24
N ARG A 287 14.24 -24.90 11.91
CA ARG A 287 13.44 -25.94 11.28
C ARG A 287 14.13 -27.28 11.45
N GLN A 288 13.39 -28.27 11.92
CA GLN A 288 13.82 -29.65 11.71
C GLN A 288 13.57 -29.97 10.25
N LEU A 289 14.64 -30.17 9.48
CA LEU A 289 14.52 -30.81 8.18
C LEU A 289 13.86 -32.17 8.44
N CYS A 290 12.63 -32.35 7.97
CA CYS A 290 12.08 -33.68 7.79
C CYS A 290 13.13 -34.48 7.01
N LYS A 291 13.77 -35.44 7.69
CA LYS A 291 14.43 -36.53 7.00
C LYS A 291 13.29 -37.32 6.35
N LEU A 292 13.02 -37.00 5.08
CA LEU A 292 12.28 -37.91 4.20
C LEU A 292 13.05 -39.21 4.06
#